data_AF-A0A0U3LSB5-F1
#
_entry.id   AF-A0A0U3LSB5-F1
#
_cell.length_a   1.000
_cell.length_b   1.000
_cell.length_c   1.000
_cell.angle_alpha   90.00
_cell.angle_beta   90.00
_cell.angle_gamma   90.00
#
_symmetry.space_group_name_H-M   'P 1'
#
loop_
_entity.id
_entity.type
_entity.pdbx_description
1 polymer ?
#
loop_
_entity_poly.entity_id
_entity_poly.type
_entity_poly.pdbx_seq_one_letter_code
_entity_poly.pdbx_strand_id
1 'polypeptide(L)'
;MRGGGADRLRRMLRRQRRAAAAGLALAGAALATTGLSSADGGAGPPDDPPGAVRSPVRLVSAPVRIADPETVRLLRPGDRVDVIAVGDAGGGDARVVARGARVAKVPPASTGAGALVVLSVERPTATTLLGAGASGRLAVAVSDAH
;
A
#
# COMPACT_ATOMS: atom_id res chain seq x y z
N MET A 1 -24.15 -2.31 -33.15
CA MET A 1 -23.43 -3.61 -33.26
C MET A 1 -21.96 -3.41 -32.90
N ARG A 2 -21.35 -4.44 -32.28
CA ARG A 2 -19.94 -4.60 -31.83
C ARG A 2 -19.57 -3.91 -30.51
N GLY A 3 -19.03 -4.57 -29.48
CA GLY A 3 -18.66 -5.97 -29.31
C GLY A 3 -18.30 -6.29 -27.85
N GLY A 4 -18.95 -7.31 -27.27
CA GLY A 4 -18.67 -7.86 -25.94
C GLY A 4 -17.79 -9.11 -26.03
N GLY A 5 -16.49 -8.94 -26.27
CA GLY A 5 -15.56 -10.06 -26.50
C GLY A 5 -14.34 -10.12 -25.56
N ALA A 6 -13.99 -9.04 -24.87
CA ALA A 6 -12.72 -8.96 -24.13
C ALA A 6 -12.76 -9.55 -22.71
N ASP A 7 -13.96 -9.71 -22.13
CA ASP A 7 -14.10 -10.10 -20.72
C ASP A 7 -14.11 -11.61 -20.47
N ARG A 8 -14.45 -12.42 -21.49
CA ARG A 8 -14.41 -13.89 -21.36
C ARG A 8 -13.00 -14.44 -21.42
N LEU A 9 -12.11 -13.84 -22.21
CA LEU A 9 -10.75 -14.36 -22.39
C LEU A 9 -9.88 -14.23 -21.13
N ARG A 10 -10.14 -13.20 -20.30
CA ARG A 10 -9.38 -12.96 -19.06
C ARG A 10 -9.72 -13.92 -17.90
N ARG A 11 -10.85 -14.65 -17.96
CA ARG A 11 -11.23 -15.60 -16.89
C ARG A 11 -10.49 -16.92 -16.99
N MET A 12 -10.06 -17.34 -18.19
CA MET A 12 -9.43 -18.65 -18.38
C MET A 12 -7.98 -18.71 -17.87
N LEU A 13 -7.25 -17.58 -17.88
CA LEU A 13 -5.84 -17.52 -17.45
C LEU A 13 -5.63 -17.46 -15.93
N ARG A 14 -6.65 -17.18 -15.11
CA ARG A 14 -6.50 -17.15 -13.64
C ARG A 14 -6.64 -18.51 -12.97
N ARG A 15 -7.16 -19.54 -13.66
CA ARG A 15 -7.37 -20.88 -13.09
C ARG A 15 -6.12 -21.76 -13.14
N GLN A 16 -5.16 -21.45 -14.01
CA GLN A 16 -3.93 -22.25 -14.20
C GLN A 16 -2.77 -21.91 -13.25
N ARG A 17 -2.84 -20.82 -12.47
CA ARG A 17 -1.76 -20.49 -11.51
C ARG A 17 -1.88 -21.17 -10.13
N ARG A 18 -2.91 -21.99 -9.92
CA ARG A 18 -2.95 -22.95 -8.81
C ARG A 18 -2.42 -24.30 -9.31
N ALA A 19 -1.10 -24.47 -9.25
CA ALA A 19 -0.35 -25.74 -9.19
C ALA A 19 0.98 -25.60 -9.93
N ALA A 20 2.03 -25.14 -9.24
CA ALA A 20 3.42 -25.54 -9.48
C ALA A 20 4.34 -24.87 -8.45
N ALA A 21 5.35 -25.64 -7.99
CA ALA A 21 6.36 -25.38 -6.95
C ALA A 21 5.86 -25.65 -5.51
N ALA A 22 5.81 -26.86 -4.96
CA ALA A 22 6.55 -28.10 -5.22
C ALA A 22 8.08 -27.96 -5.17
N GLY A 23 8.59 -27.96 -3.93
CA GLY A 23 9.75 -28.75 -3.46
C GLY A 23 11.11 -28.57 -4.14
N LEU A 24 12.07 -28.01 -3.40
CA LEU A 24 13.54 -28.22 -3.49
C LEU A 24 14.17 -27.53 -2.26
N ALA A 25 15.15 -28.03 -1.50
CA ALA A 25 15.71 -29.36 -1.30
C ALA A 25 16.73 -29.30 -0.14
N LEU A 26 16.91 -30.46 0.50
CA LEU A 26 18.14 -31.07 1.00
C LEU A 26 18.92 -30.49 2.21
N ALA A 27 19.10 -31.43 3.15
CA ALA A 27 19.95 -31.42 4.33
C ALA A 27 21.44 -31.53 3.99
N GLY A 28 22.29 -31.01 4.88
CA GLY A 28 23.75 -31.13 4.85
C GLY A 28 24.32 -31.16 6.26
N ALA A 29 25.24 -32.10 6.48
CA ALA A 29 25.60 -32.69 7.77
C ALA A 29 26.50 -31.85 8.69
N ALA A 30 26.53 -32.31 9.93
CA ALA A 30 27.38 -31.95 11.06
C ALA A 30 28.85 -31.63 10.75
N LEU A 31 29.36 -30.60 11.41
CA LEU A 31 30.74 -30.56 11.90
C LEU A 31 30.74 -30.06 13.35
N ALA A 32 31.13 -30.96 14.24
CA ALA A 32 31.42 -30.71 15.64
C ALA A 32 32.91 -30.40 15.78
N THR A 33 33.27 -29.25 16.33
CA THR A 33 34.58 -29.02 16.97
C THR A 33 34.41 -28.03 18.12
N THR A 34 34.41 -28.58 19.34
CA THR A 34 34.85 -28.02 20.64
C THR A 34 35.07 -26.51 20.82
N GLY A 35 34.38 -25.95 21.81
CA GLY A 35 34.78 -24.74 22.52
C GLY A 35 34.17 -24.75 23.93
N LEU A 36 34.82 -25.44 24.86
CA LEU A 36 34.51 -25.37 26.29
C LEU A 36 34.98 -24.00 26.80
N SER A 37 34.06 -23.11 27.15
CA SER A 37 34.36 -21.96 27.99
C SER A 37 33.27 -21.82 29.04
N SER A 38 33.60 -22.28 30.23
CA SER A 38 32.81 -22.20 31.45
C SER A 38 33.19 -20.91 32.18
N ALA A 39 32.22 -20.02 32.41
CA ALA A 39 31.94 -19.37 33.71
C ALA A 39 31.01 -18.16 33.56
N ASP A 40 29.94 -18.21 34.35
CA ASP A 40 29.20 -17.12 34.98
C ASP A 40 28.43 -16.09 34.15
N GLY A 41 27.10 -16.18 34.31
CA GLY A 41 26.38 -15.08 34.95
C GLY A 41 25.60 -14.15 34.04
N GLY A 42 24.30 -14.42 33.95
CA GLY A 42 23.30 -13.35 33.92
C GLY A 42 22.49 -13.20 32.64
N ALA A 43 21.20 -12.97 32.88
CA ALA A 43 20.15 -12.54 31.94
C ALA A 43 19.64 -13.62 30.99
N GLY A 44 18.38 -14.01 31.24
CA GLY A 44 17.63 -14.96 30.44
C GLY A 44 17.50 -14.56 28.97
N PRO A 45 17.00 -15.48 28.13
CA PRO A 45 16.78 -15.19 26.73
C PRO A 45 15.87 -13.96 26.60
N PRO A 46 16.15 -13.01 25.69
CA PRO A 46 15.10 -12.12 25.26
C PRO A 46 13.98 -13.00 24.70
N ASP A 47 12.86 -13.03 25.40
CA ASP A 47 11.58 -13.35 24.77
C ASP A 47 11.44 -12.36 23.61
N ASP A 48 11.85 -12.77 22.41
CA ASP A 48 11.35 -12.16 21.18
C ASP A 48 9.82 -12.27 21.29
N PRO A 49 9.07 -11.16 21.45
CA PRO A 49 7.63 -11.26 21.51
C PRO A 49 7.20 -11.92 20.20
N PRO A 50 6.44 -13.03 20.24
CA PRO A 50 6.05 -13.77 19.05
C PRO A 50 5.43 -12.78 18.08
N GLY A 51 6.07 -12.67 16.91
CA GLY A 51 5.90 -11.58 15.95
C GLY A 51 4.46 -11.09 15.95
N ALA A 52 4.27 -9.85 16.41
CA ALA A 52 2.97 -9.21 16.51
C ALA A 52 2.21 -9.53 15.22
N VAL A 53 1.26 -10.46 15.33
CA VAL A 53 0.43 -10.89 14.21
C VAL A 53 -0.27 -9.61 13.80
N ARG A 54 0.24 -8.93 12.77
CA ARG A 54 -0.34 -7.69 12.29
C ARG A 54 -1.73 -8.11 11.82
N SER A 55 -2.72 -7.86 12.67
CA SER A 55 -4.11 -8.17 12.38
C SER A 55 -4.39 -7.63 10.99
N PRO A 56 -4.89 -8.46 10.07
CA PRO A 56 -5.04 -8.05 8.68
C PRO A 56 -5.95 -6.83 8.64
N VAL A 57 -5.35 -5.66 8.39
CA VAL A 57 -6.11 -4.41 8.47
C VAL A 57 -7.08 -4.37 7.31
N ARG A 58 -8.35 -4.09 7.62
CA ARG A 58 -9.40 -4.09 6.60
C ARG A 58 -9.29 -2.86 5.72
N LEU A 59 -8.70 -3.05 4.55
CA LEU A 59 -8.56 -2.01 3.53
C LEU A 59 -9.90 -1.70 2.85
N VAL A 60 -10.04 -0.44 2.44
CA VAL A 60 -11.16 0.08 1.64
C VAL A 60 -10.62 0.83 0.44
N SER A 61 -11.40 0.88 -0.64
CA SER A 61 -11.12 1.72 -1.80
C SER A 61 -11.76 3.09 -1.61
N ALA A 62 -10.94 4.11 -1.39
CA ALA A 62 -11.36 5.49 -1.20
C ALA A 62 -11.12 6.30 -2.49
N PRO A 63 -12.17 6.78 -3.19
CA PRO A 63 -12.00 7.75 -4.25
C PRO A 63 -11.62 9.12 -3.67
N VAL A 64 -10.54 9.71 -4.16
CA VAL A 64 -9.98 10.98 -3.69
C VAL A 64 -9.77 11.90 -4.89
N ARG A 65 -10.17 13.17 -4.75
CA ARG A 65 -9.93 14.20 -5.77
C ARG A 65 -8.65 14.96 -5.44
N ILE A 66 -7.70 14.92 -6.35
CA ILE A 66 -6.42 15.61 -6.27
C ILE A 66 -6.50 16.88 -7.10
N ALA A 67 -6.01 17.99 -6.56
CA ALA A 67 -6.14 19.30 -7.16
C ALA A 67 -5.41 19.42 -8.51
N ASP A 68 -4.22 18.81 -8.61
CA ASP A 68 -3.43 18.82 -9.84
C ASP A 68 -3.68 17.54 -10.68
N PRO A 69 -4.34 17.66 -11.85
CA PRO A 69 -4.58 16.52 -12.72
C PRO A 69 -3.31 16.02 -13.42
N GLU A 70 -2.29 16.85 -13.64
CA GLU A 70 -1.09 16.43 -14.36
C GLU A 70 -0.23 15.50 -13.49
N THR A 71 -0.09 15.80 -12.20
CA THR A 71 0.54 14.88 -11.24
C THR A 71 -0.14 13.51 -11.23
N VAL A 72 -1.48 13.46 -11.30
CA VAL A 72 -2.23 12.19 -11.32
C VAL A 72 -1.95 11.35 -12.57
N ARG A 73 -1.66 11.98 -13.71
CA ARG A 73 -1.34 11.27 -14.96
C ARG A 73 -0.03 10.50 -14.92
N LEU A 74 0.85 10.85 -13.98
CA LEU A 74 2.11 10.14 -13.76
C LEU A 74 1.93 8.85 -12.94
N LEU A 75 0.84 8.76 -12.17
CA LEU A 75 0.59 7.65 -11.27
C LEU A 75 0.15 6.38 -12.02
N ARG A 76 0.60 5.24 -11.50
CA ARG A 76 0.21 3.91 -11.95
C ARG A 76 -0.47 3.15 -10.81
N PRO A 77 -1.44 2.25 -11.12
CA PRO A 77 -1.94 1.31 -10.12
C PRO A 77 -0.79 0.49 -9.54
N GLY A 78 -0.67 0.50 -8.21
CA GLY A 78 0.43 -0.13 -7.48
C GLY A 78 1.37 0.85 -6.78
N ASP A 79 1.44 2.10 -7.25
CA ASP A 79 2.27 3.16 -6.68
C ASP A 79 1.90 3.43 -5.22
N ARG A 80 2.88 3.89 -4.45
CA ARG A 80 2.66 4.38 -3.09
C ARG A 80 2.75 5.90 -3.09
N VAL A 81 1.80 6.52 -2.43
CA VAL A 81 1.73 7.98 -2.36
C VAL A 81 1.48 8.44 -0.93
N ASP A 82 2.05 9.59 -0.61
CA ASP A 82 1.66 10.38 0.54
C ASP A 82 0.62 11.41 0.08
N VAL A 83 -0.48 11.51 0.83
CA VAL A 83 -1.54 12.47 0.54
C VAL A 83 -1.40 13.65 1.48
N ILE A 84 -1.34 14.84 0.90
CA ILE A 84 -1.11 16.10 1.61
C ILE A 84 -2.37 16.94 1.47
N ALA A 85 -2.94 17.37 2.58
CA ALA A 85 -4.00 18.36 2.58
C ALA A 85 -3.40 19.75 2.70
N VAL A 86 -3.94 20.66 1.90
CA VAL A 86 -3.63 22.09 1.91
C VAL A 86 -4.95 22.81 2.18
N GLY A 87 -5.01 23.56 3.28
CA GLY A 87 -6.20 24.35 3.58
C GLY A 87 -6.42 25.44 2.54
N ASP A 88 -7.67 25.85 2.35
CA ASP A 88 -7.97 26.92 1.40
C ASP A 88 -7.42 28.28 1.85
N ALA A 89 -7.24 29.18 0.88
CA ALA A 89 -6.49 30.42 1.03
C ALA A 89 -7.02 31.24 2.22
N GLY A 90 -6.19 31.35 3.26
CA GLY A 90 -6.56 31.91 4.57
C GLY A 90 -5.69 31.44 5.74
N GLY A 91 -4.71 30.54 5.53
CA GLY A 91 -3.73 30.15 6.56
C GLY A 91 -3.75 28.68 6.98
N GLY A 92 -4.26 27.76 6.16
CA GLY A 92 -4.19 26.33 6.46
C GLY A 92 -2.83 25.73 6.09
N ASP A 93 -2.07 25.29 7.10
CA ASP A 93 -0.79 24.60 6.91
C ASP A 93 -0.95 23.31 6.09
N ALA A 94 0.04 23.03 5.23
CA ALA A 94 0.13 21.77 4.52
C ALA A 94 0.43 20.65 5.52
N ARG A 95 -0.39 19.59 5.53
CA ARG A 95 -0.18 18.44 6.41
C ARG A 95 -0.38 17.13 5.69
N VAL A 96 0.43 16.14 6.04
CA VAL A 96 0.30 14.77 5.52
C VAL A 96 -0.88 14.10 6.21
N VAL A 97 -1.87 13.68 5.43
CA VAL A 97 -3.11 13.02 5.89
C VAL A 97 -3.02 11.50 5.80
N ALA A 98 -2.28 11.00 4.82
CA ALA A 98 -2.04 9.58 4.65
C ALA A 98 -0.62 9.35 4.17
N ARG A 99 0.05 8.32 4.71
CA ARG A 99 1.39 7.92 4.28
C ARG A 99 1.37 6.57 3.56
N GLY A 100 2.11 6.45 2.47
CA GLY A 100 2.33 5.21 1.73
C GLY A 100 1.07 4.52 1.22
N ALA A 101 0.00 5.30 0.97
CA ALA A 101 -1.28 4.81 0.46
C ALA A 101 -1.08 4.21 -0.92
N ARG A 102 -1.64 3.01 -1.17
CA ARG A 102 -1.51 2.36 -2.48
C ARG A 102 -2.54 2.90 -3.45
N VAL A 103 -2.09 3.26 -4.65
CA VAL A 103 -2.97 3.58 -5.78
C VAL A 103 -3.64 2.30 -6.28
N ALA A 104 -4.95 2.17 -6.08
CA ALA A 104 -5.74 1.03 -6.52
C ALA A 104 -6.16 1.17 -7.99
N LYS A 105 -6.54 2.40 -8.39
CA LYS A 105 -6.97 2.72 -9.74
C LYS A 105 -6.80 4.21 -9.99
N VAL A 106 -6.47 4.56 -11.23
CA VAL A 106 -6.53 5.94 -11.74
C VAL A 106 -7.65 6.00 -12.79
N PRO A 107 -8.85 6.49 -12.42
CA PRO A 107 -9.91 6.76 -13.38
C PRO A 107 -9.47 7.70 -14.51
N PRO A 108 -10.08 7.62 -15.71
CA PRO A 108 -9.81 8.58 -16.77
C PRO A 108 -10.15 10.00 -16.31
N ALA A 109 -9.50 10.99 -16.90
CA ALA A 109 -9.68 12.39 -16.55
C ALA A 109 -11.16 12.79 -16.61
N SER A 110 -11.65 13.46 -15.56
CA SER A 110 -12.99 14.04 -15.52
C SER A 110 -12.93 15.51 -15.90
N THR A 111 -13.97 16.03 -16.54
CA THR A 111 -14.15 17.48 -16.73
C THR A 111 -14.42 18.16 -15.37
N GLY A 112 -13.42 18.85 -14.82
CA GLY A 112 -13.53 19.62 -13.57
C GLY A 112 -12.16 19.99 -12.97
N ALA A 113 -12.15 20.78 -11.89
CA ALA A 113 -10.92 21.18 -11.20
C ALA A 113 -10.31 20.00 -10.43
N GLY A 114 -9.33 19.33 -11.03
CA GLY A 114 -8.60 18.20 -10.46
C GLY A 114 -8.97 16.82 -11.04
N ALA A 115 -8.23 15.80 -10.63
CA ALA A 115 -8.39 14.42 -11.10
C ALA A 115 -8.72 13.46 -9.95
N LEU A 116 -9.41 12.37 -10.27
CA LEU A 116 -9.74 11.33 -9.30
C LEU A 116 -8.65 10.25 -9.26
N VAL A 117 -8.36 9.77 -8.05
CA VAL A 117 -7.54 8.58 -7.80
C VAL A 117 -8.28 7.72 -6.79
N VAL A 118 -8.26 6.40 -6.97
CA VAL A 118 -8.80 5.46 -5.98
C VAL A 118 -7.63 4.89 -5.19
N LEU A 119 -7.63 5.12 -3.89
CA LEU A 119 -6.58 4.65 -2.97
C LEU A 119 -7.09 3.45 -2.16
N SER A 120 -6.24 2.46 -1.99
CA SER A 120 -6.41 1.39 -1.01
C SER A 120 -5.83 1.84 0.31
N VAL A 121 -6.71 2.17 1.26
CA VAL A 121 -6.35 2.72 2.58
C VAL A 121 -7.13 2.00 3.68
N GLU A 122 -6.73 2.20 4.93
CA GLU A 122 -7.52 1.75 6.07
C GLU A 122 -8.81 2.56 6.18
N ARG A 123 -9.86 1.94 6.74
CA ARG A 123 -11.15 2.61 6.99
C ARG A 123 -11.03 3.95 7.74
N PRO A 124 -10.29 4.07 8.86
CA PRO A 124 -10.12 5.36 9.54
C PRO A 124 -9.43 6.41 8.65
N THR A 125 -8.39 6.02 7.90
CA THR A 125 -7.70 6.91 6.97
C THR A 125 -8.61 7.43 5.86
N ALA A 126 -9.52 6.59 5.34
CA ALA A 126 -10.51 7.02 4.36
C ALA A 126 -11.40 8.15 4.91
N THR A 127 -11.85 8.05 6.16
CA THR A 127 -12.63 9.11 6.81
C THR A 127 -11.82 10.40 6.94
N THR A 128 -10.54 10.31 7.32
CA THR A 128 -9.65 11.49 7.42
C THR A 128 -9.43 12.15 6.05
N LEU A 129 -9.24 11.36 4.99
CA LEU A 129 -9.10 11.86 3.62
C LEU A 129 -10.36 12.58 3.14
N LEU A 130 -11.55 12.02 3.43
CA LEU A 130 -12.84 12.64 3.07
C LEU A 130 -13.05 13.97 3.81
N GLY A 131 -12.74 14.01 5.11
CA GLY A 131 -12.82 15.26 5.88
C GLY A 131 -11.84 16.31 5.36
N ALA A 132 -10.59 15.92 5.07
CA ALA A 132 -9.58 16.81 4.53
C ALA A 132 -9.96 17.38 3.16
N GLY A 133 -10.46 16.53 2.26
CA GLY A 133 -10.93 16.95 0.94
C GLY A 133 -12.22 17.79 0.95
N ALA A 134 -13.03 17.69 2.00
CA ALA A 134 -14.18 18.59 2.20
C ALA A 134 -13.76 19.97 2.74
N SER A 135 -12.64 20.04 3.48
CA SER A 135 -12.12 21.26 4.09
C SER A 135 -11.09 22.02 3.24
N GLY A 136 -10.67 21.46 2.10
CA GLY A 136 -9.64 22.06 1.26
C GLY A 136 -9.19 21.16 0.12
N ARG A 137 -7.99 21.44 -0.40
CA ARG A 137 -7.42 20.75 -1.57
C ARG A 137 -6.44 19.68 -1.16
N LEU A 138 -6.39 18.61 -1.95
CA LEU A 138 -5.46 17.50 -1.75
C LEU A 138 -4.40 17.48 -2.85
N ALA A 139 -3.17 17.25 -2.45
CA ALA A 139 -2.00 16.99 -3.29
C ALA A 139 -1.44 15.60 -2.97
N VAL A 140 -0.62 15.07 -3.88
CA VAL A 140 0.04 13.77 -3.72
C VAL A 140 1.53 13.89 -3.99
N ALA A 141 2.32 13.17 -3.20
CA ALA A 141 3.74 12.95 -3.45
C ALA A 141 3.96 11.45 -3.64
N VAL A 142 4.76 11.06 -4.64
CA VAL A 142 5.13 9.66 -4.85
C VAL A 142 6.23 9.32 -3.84
N SER A 143 6.00 8.28 -3.04
CA SER A 143 6.97 7.83 -2.03
C SER A 143 7.70 6.61 -2.56
N ASP A 144 9.03 6.68 -2.60
CA ASP A 144 9.84 5.48 -2.74
C ASP A 144 9.82 4.71 -1.42
N ALA A 145 9.69 3.39 -1.46
CA ALA A 145 9.64 2.61 -0.23
C ALA A 145 11.03 2.67 0.44
N HIS A 146 11.14 3.34 1.60
CA HIS A 146 12.31 3.25 2.47
C HIS A 146 12.20 2.03 3.39
#